data_AF-A0A3C0VFR3-F1
#
_entry.id   AF-A0A3C0VFR3-F1
#
_cell.length_a   1.000
_cell.length_b   1.000
_cell.length_c   1.000
_cell.angle_alpha   90.00
_cell.angle_beta   90.00
_cell.angle_gamma   90.00
#
_symmetry.space_group_name_H-M   'P 1'
#
loop_
_entity.id
_entity.type
_entity.pdbx_description
1 polymer ?
#
loop_
_entity_poly.entity_id
_entity_poly.type
_entity_poly.pdbx_seq_one_letter_code
_entity_poly.pdbx_strand_id
1 'polypeptide(L)'
;YHGIKSYRCDPTPIVRARWHFERYLEKRDVGSETKRARERIEELKNMEASYELYVARFYLGDDNVKGARIHLSAAVRKGRSLDGKPLPAAREAEEALKSLPGEK
;
A
#
# COMPACT_ATOMS: atom_id res chain seq x y z
N TYR A 1 -11.45 25.96 -24.30
CA TYR A 1 -10.96 25.41 -23.02
C TYR A 1 -11.92 24.34 -22.54
N HIS A 2 -11.68 23.08 -22.93
CA HIS A 2 -12.48 21.95 -22.46
C HIS A 2 -12.09 21.58 -21.04
N GLY A 3 -13.11 21.35 -20.20
CA GLY A 3 -12.99 21.11 -18.77
C GLY A 3 -11.96 20.05 -18.44
N ILE A 4 -10.92 20.47 -17.73
CA ILE A 4 -10.04 19.57 -16.99
C ILE A 4 -10.94 18.91 -15.94
N LYS A 5 -11.39 17.69 -16.23
CA LYS A 5 -11.94 16.81 -15.21
C LYS A 5 -10.85 16.65 -14.15
N SER A 6 -11.07 17.32 -13.02
CA SER A 6 -10.43 17.11 -11.72
C SER A 6 -9.58 15.82 -11.67
N TYR A 7 -8.26 15.97 -11.67
CA TYR A 7 -7.23 14.95 -11.38
C TYR A 7 -7.32 14.41 -9.94
N ARG A 8 -8.53 14.19 -9.40
CA ARG A 8 -8.74 13.54 -8.11
C ARG A 8 -8.46 12.05 -8.29
N CYS A 9 -7.20 11.70 -8.03
CA CYS A 9 -6.65 10.35 -7.96
C CYS A 9 -6.54 9.62 -9.31
N ASP A 10 -5.60 10.02 -10.16
CA ASP A 10 -4.95 8.99 -10.96
C ASP A 10 -4.32 7.98 -9.99
N PRO A 11 -4.75 6.71 -9.98
CA PRO A 11 -4.10 5.71 -9.13
C PRO A 11 -2.62 5.66 -9.50
N THR A 12 -1.74 5.59 -8.49
CA THR A 12 -0.31 5.41 -8.74
C THR A 12 -0.11 4.22 -9.68
N PRO A 13 0.97 4.18 -10.50
CA PRO A 13 1.21 3.06 -11.40
C PRO A 13 1.09 1.68 -10.73
N ILE A 14 1.47 1.59 -9.45
CA ILE A 14 1.34 0.39 -8.60
C ILE A 14 -0.13 0.01 -8.38
N VAL A 15 -0.98 0.96 -7.97
CA VAL A 15 -2.42 0.71 -7.76
C VAL A 15 -3.11 0.33 -9.07
N ARG A 16 -2.75 1.00 -10.17
CA ARG A 16 -3.29 0.70 -11.50
C ARG A 16 -2.90 -0.71 -11.95
N ALA A 17 -1.63 -1.09 -11.79
CA ALA A 17 -1.17 -2.44 -12.11
C ALA A 17 -1.90 -3.51 -11.27
N ARG A 18 -2.08 -3.25 -9.96
CA ARG A 18 -2.78 -4.19 -9.07
C ARG A 18 -4.21 -4.41 -9.53
N TRP A 19 -4.93 -3.33 -9.86
CA TRP A 19 -6.30 -3.42 -10.38
C TRP A 19 -6.40 -4.30 -11.64
N HIS A 20 -5.43 -4.24 -12.55
CA HIS A 20 -5.42 -5.10 -13.73
C HIS A 20 -5.30 -6.59 -13.38
N PHE A 21 -4.45 -6.93 -12.40
CA PHE A 21 -4.32 -8.31 -11.93
C PHE A 21 -5.54 -8.78 -11.14
N GLU A 22 -6.13 -7.92 -10.30
CA GLU A 22 -7.38 -8.22 -9.58
C GLU A 22 -8.51 -8.53 -10.58
N ARG A 23 -8.68 -7.71 -11.62
CA ARG A 23 -9.67 -7.98 -12.69
C ARG A 23 -9.37 -9.20 -13.54
N TYR A 24 -8.10 -9.56 -13.66
CA TYR A 24 -7.73 -10.82 -14.32
C TYR A 24 -8.24 -12.02 -13.51
N LEU A 25 -8.06 -11.99 -12.18
CA LEU A 25 -8.54 -13.03 -11.27
C LEU A 25 -10.07 -13.13 -11.25
N GLU A 26 -10.78 -12.01 -11.25
CA GLU A 26 -12.26 -11.99 -11.32
C GLU A 26 -12.82 -12.76 -12.53
N LYS A 27 -12.07 -12.81 -13.64
CA LYS A 27 -12.48 -13.49 -14.88
C LYS A 27 -11.97 -14.93 -14.98
N ARG A 28 -11.01 -15.33 -14.14
CA ARG A 28 -10.29 -16.61 -14.24
C ARG A 28 -9.90 -17.11 -12.84
N ASP A 29 -10.67 -18.07 -12.34
CA ASP A 29 -10.49 -18.56 -10.95
C ASP A 29 -9.42 -19.66 -10.79
N VAL A 30 -8.94 -20.27 -11.87
CA VAL A 30 -8.02 -21.42 -11.78
C VAL A 30 -6.99 -21.46 -12.90
N GLY A 31 -5.75 -21.84 -12.56
CA GLY A 31 -4.64 -22.00 -13.50
C GLY A 31 -3.29 -21.51 -12.96
N SER A 32 -2.20 -21.86 -13.64
CA SER A 32 -0.84 -21.38 -13.32
C SER A 32 -0.73 -19.85 -13.37
N GLU A 33 -1.44 -19.23 -14.30
CA GLU A 33 -1.48 -17.77 -14.45
C GLU A 33 -2.27 -17.08 -13.32
N THR A 34 -3.27 -17.75 -12.74
CA THR A 34 -3.99 -17.28 -11.54
C THR A 34 -3.05 -17.22 -10.34
N LYS A 35 -2.18 -18.23 -10.16
CA LYS A 35 -1.16 -18.22 -9.11
C LYS A 35 -0.19 -17.05 -9.27
N ARG A 36 0.33 -16.86 -10.49
CA ARG A 36 1.23 -15.74 -10.82
C ARG A 36 0.56 -14.38 -10.58
N ALA A 37 -0.69 -14.21 -10.99
CA ALA A 37 -1.43 -12.97 -10.76
C ALA A 37 -1.61 -12.67 -9.26
N ARG A 38 -1.89 -13.68 -8.43
CA ARG A 38 -1.96 -13.53 -6.96
C ARG A 38 -0.62 -13.09 -6.38
N GLU A 39 0.48 -13.74 -6.78
CA GLU A 39 1.84 -13.36 -6.35
C GLU A 39 2.14 -11.89 -6.73
N ARG A 40 1.82 -11.47 -7.97
CA ARG A 40 2.00 -10.08 -8.40
C ARG A 40 1.15 -9.08 -7.61
N ILE A 41 -0.08 -9.45 -7.24
CA ILE A 41 -0.91 -8.59 -6.38
C ILE A 41 -0.25 -8.41 -5.00
N GLU A 42 0.27 -9.48 -4.40
CA GLU A 42 0.95 -9.38 -3.11
C GLU A 42 2.22 -8.54 -3.18
N GLU A 43 3.02 -8.70 -4.23
CA GLU A 43 4.18 -7.83 -4.51
C GLU A 43 3.76 -6.36 -4.60
N LEU A 44 2.71 -6.05 -5.36
CA LEU A 44 2.22 -4.68 -5.53
C LEU A 44 1.66 -4.09 -4.24
N LYS A 45 0.93 -4.88 -3.43
CA LYS A 45 0.46 -4.45 -2.10
C LYS A 45 1.64 -4.16 -1.16
N ASN A 46 2.69 -4.97 -1.21
CA ASN A 46 3.90 -4.71 -0.44
C ASN A 46 4.64 -3.45 -0.95
N MET A 47 4.67 -3.21 -2.25
CA MET A 47 5.23 -1.96 -2.82
C MET A 47 4.43 -0.72 -2.41
N GLU A 48 3.08 -0.79 -2.43
CA GLU A 48 2.23 0.30 -1.93
C GLU A 48 2.54 0.62 -0.46
N ALA A 49 2.69 -0.41 0.38
CA ALA A 49 3.06 -0.21 1.78
C ALA A 49 4.49 0.31 1.95
N SER A 50 5.43 -0.16 1.13
CA SER A 50 6.83 0.29 1.15
C SER A 50 6.95 1.77 0.79
N TYR A 51 6.15 2.25 -0.16
CA TYR A 51 6.07 3.66 -0.51
C TYR A 51 5.61 4.52 0.68
N GLU A 52 4.53 4.11 1.36
CA GLU A 52 4.04 4.83 2.53
C GLU A 52 5.05 4.80 3.68
N LEU A 53 5.70 3.66 3.90
CA LEU A 53 6.77 3.51 4.88
C LEU A 53 7.96 4.43 4.58
N TYR A 54 8.35 4.56 3.32
CA TYR A 54 9.40 5.50 2.89
C TYR A 54 9.05 6.95 3.24
N VAL A 55 7.82 7.38 2.94
CA VAL A 55 7.34 8.73 3.28
C VAL A 55 7.25 8.92 4.80
N ALA A 56 6.80 7.91 5.54
CA ALA A 56 6.76 7.96 7.00
C ALA A 56 8.16 8.17 7.61
N ARG A 57 9.18 7.46 7.11
CA ARG A 57 10.57 7.62 7.57
C ARG A 57 11.10 9.03 7.30
N PHE A 58 10.73 9.64 6.17
CA PHE A 58 11.04 11.05 5.90
C PHE A 58 10.43 11.97 6.96
N TYR A 59 9.15 11.81 7.28
CA TYR A 59 8.50 12.61 8.32
C TYR A 59 9.07 12.38 9.72
N LEU A 60 9.53 11.17 10.05
CA LEU A 60 10.22 10.90 11.31
C LEU A 60 11.56 11.63 11.39
N GLY A 61 12.29 11.75 10.27
CA GLY A 61 13.53 12.51 10.21
C GLY A 61 13.34 14.03 10.37
N ASP A 62 12.11 14.52 10.18
CA ASP A 62 11.71 15.93 10.35
C ASP A 62 10.92 16.17 11.65
N ASP A 63 10.99 15.23 12.61
CA ASP A 63 10.23 15.24 13.87
C ASP A 63 8.70 15.39 13.72
N ASN A 64 8.17 15.19 12.52
CA ASN A 64 6.75 15.30 12.21
C ASN A 64 6.04 13.97 12.53
N VAL A 65 5.87 13.69 13.81
CA VAL A 65 5.24 12.45 14.33
C VAL A 65 3.83 12.26 13.80
N LYS A 66 3.05 13.33 13.64
CA LYS A 66 1.68 13.27 13.11
C LYS A 66 1.67 12.81 11.65
N GLY A 67 2.52 13.40 10.81
CA GLY A 67 2.69 13.01 9.41
C GLY A 67 3.15 11.55 9.29
N ALA A 68 4.15 11.18 10.08
CA ALA A 68 4.63 9.80 10.14
C ALA A 68 3.52 8.80 10.52
N ARG A 69 2.73 9.09 11.55
CA ARG A 69 1.63 8.22 12.00
C ARG A 69 0.58 7.98 10.92
N ILE A 70 0.24 9.00 10.13
CA ILE A 70 -0.70 8.90 9.00
C ILE A 70 -0.16 7.91 7.95
N HIS A 71 1.09 8.10 7.54
CA HIS A 71 1.71 7.27 6.50
C HIS A 71 1.99 5.83 6.97
N LEU A 72 2.45 5.64 8.21
CA LEU A 72 2.59 4.29 8.78
C LEU A 72 1.24 3.57 8.83
N SER A 73 0.18 4.25 9.27
CA SER A 73 -1.17 3.66 9.29
C SER A 73 -1.67 3.30 7.89
N ALA A 74 -1.34 4.12 6.88
CA ALA A 74 -1.61 3.81 5.48
C ALA A 74 -0.82 2.59 5.00
N ALA A 75 0.48 2.46 5.36
CA ALA A 75 1.31 1.31 5.03
C ALA A 75 0.72 0.01 5.59
N VAL A 76 0.29 0.02 6.86
CA VAL A 76 -0.37 -1.13 7.51
C VAL A 76 -1.65 -1.55 6.79
N ARG A 77 -2.48 -0.59 6.40
CA ARG A 77 -3.74 -0.86 5.70
C ARG A 77 -3.53 -1.40 4.29
N LYS A 78 -2.58 -0.83 3.54
CA LYS A 78 -2.31 -1.19 2.13
C LYS A 78 -1.55 -2.51 2.00
N GLY A 79 -0.59 -2.77 2.90
CA GLY A 79 0.28 -3.94 2.85
C GLY A 79 -0.28 -5.19 3.52
N ARG A 80 -1.58 -5.44 3.39
CA ARG A 80 -2.16 -6.73 3.78
C ARG A 80 -2.07 -7.72 2.62
N SER A 81 -1.71 -8.97 2.87
CA SER A 81 -1.74 -10.03 1.87
C SER A 81 -3.18 -10.31 1.41
N LEU A 82 -3.36 -11.20 0.43
CA LEU A 82 -4.71 -11.63 0.04
C LEU A 82 -5.42 -12.37 1.18
N ASP A 83 -4.66 -13.04 2.04
CA ASP A 83 -5.16 -13.75 3.23
C ASP A 83 -5.24 -12.86 4.49
N GLY A 84 -5.04 -11.54 4.33
CA GLY A 84 -5.13 -10.57 5.43
C GLY A 84 -3.92 -10.50 6.36
N LYS A 85 -2.86 -11.29 6.12
CA LYS A 85 -1.61 -11.23 6.92
C LYS A 85 -0.82 -9.96 6.59
N PRO A 86 -0.09 -9.34 7.54
CA PRO A 86 0.80 -8.23 7.21
C PRO A 86 1.93 -8.69 6.29
N LEU A 87 2.12 -7.98 5.18
CA LEU A 87 3.30 -8.09 4.32
C LEU A 87 4.50 -7.39 4.98
N PRO A 88 5.74 -7.66 4.56
CA PRO A 88 6.94 -7.15 5.23
C PRO A 88 6.92 -5.65 5.56
N ALA A 89 6.55 -4.79 4.61
CA ALA A 89 6.50 -3.34 4.83
C ALA A 89 5.38 -2.93 5.81
N ALA A 90 4.23 -3.61 5.78
CA ALA A 90 3.16 -3.37 6.75
C ALA A 90 3.56 -3.83 8.15
N ARG A 91 4.26 -4.96 8.29
CA ARG A 91 4.78 -5.43 9.58
C ARG A 91 5.76 -4.43 10.18
N GLU A 92 6.69 -3.93 9.37
CA GLU A 92 7.62 -2.90 9.82
C GLU A 92 6.89 -1.62 10.23
N ALA A 93 5.88 -1.21 9.46
CA ALA A 93 5.06 -0.04 9.81
C ALA A 93 4.26 -0.24 11.11
N GLU A 94 3.73 -1.43 11.37
CA GLU A 94 3.07 -1.77 12.63
C GLU A 94 4.03 -1.68 13.82
N GLU A 95 5.25 -2.19 13.66
CA GLU A 95 6.31 -2.12 14.68
C GLU A 95 6.71 -0.66 14.94
N ALA A 96 6.89 0.14 13.89
CA ALA A 96 7.17 1.56 14.00
C ALA A 96 6.04 2.33 14.72
N LEU A 97 4.77 2.07 14.41
CA LEU A 97 3.62 2.70 15.08
C LEU A 97 3.61 2.44 16.58
N LYS A 98 3.95 1.22 17.02
CA LYS A 98 4.03 0.87 18.44
C LYS A 98 5.11 1.64 19.18
N SER A 99 6.18 2.03 18.47
CA SER A 99 7.30 2.79 19.04
C SER A 99 7.05 4.30 19.12
N LEU A 100 6.05 4.83 18.40
CA LEU A 100 5.77 6.26 18.42
C LEU A 100 5.12 6.70 19.74
N PRO A 101 5.49 7.87 20.28
CA PRO A 101 4.84 8.41 21.46
C PRO A 101 3.33 8.57 21.19
N GLY A 102 2.51 8.19 22.17
CA GLY A 102 1.05 8.32 22.08
C GLY A 102 0.62 9.76 21.82
N GLU A 103 -0.50 9.94 21.12
CA GLU A 103 -1.15 11.26 21.06
C GLU A 103 -1.54 11.63 22.50
N LYS A 104 -0.92 12.70 23.02
CA LYS A 104 -1.35 13.36 24.26
C LYS A 104 -2.53 14.26 23.99
#